data_AF-A0A3N5LCM9-F1
#
_entry.id   AF-A0A3N5LCM9-F1
#
_cell.length_a   1.000
_cell.length_b   1.000
_cell.length_c   1.000
_cell.angle_alpha   90.00
_cell.angle_beta   90.00
_cell.angle_gamma   90.00
#
_symmetry.space_group_name_H-M   'P 1'
#
loop_
_entity.id
_entity.type
_entity.pdbx_description
1 polymer ?
#
loop_
_entity_poly.entity_id
_entity_poly.type
_entity_poly.pdbx_seq_one_letter_code
_entity_poly.pdbx_strand_id
1 'polypeptide(L)'
;MIEVIVFYAHVIFLVYIFTKTFLEENLLQGVLSAVFIVILFSVGWVISELIMSQFMPIEGVGRAFPRSAFSLLLLAIIEIFFYKFYYGSKKAPVKAI
;
A
#
# COMPACT_ATOMS: atom_id res chain seq x y z
N MET A 1 2.51 18.11 1.86
CA MET A 1 2.07 18.00 3.28
C MET A 1 1.25 16.73 3.51
N ILE A 2 0.14 16.53 2.78
CA ILE A 2 -0.67 15.30 2.90
C ILE A 2 0.02 14.02 2.41
N GLU A 3 0.89 14.13 1.40
CA GLU A 3 1.68 13.00 0.86
C GLU A 3 2.50 12.30 1.93
N VAL A 4 3.11 13.07 2.85
CA VAL A 4 3.93 12.53 3.95
C VAL A 4 3.06 11.71 4.89
N ILE A 5 1.84 12.18 5.18
CA ILE A 5 0.89 11.48 6.05
C ILE A 5 0.48 10.15 5.40
N VAL A 6 0.15 10.18 4.11
CA VAL A 6 -0.24 8.99 3.36
C VAL A 6 0.93 8.01 3.29
N PHE A 7 2.13 8.46 2.93
CA PHE A 7 3.32 7.62 2.89
C PHE A 7 3.64 7.00 4.26
N TYR A 8 3.52 7.77 5.34
CA TYR A 8 3.73 7.28 6.71
C TYR A 8 2.72 6.19 7.09
N ALA A 9 1.46 6.32 6.66
CA ALA A 9 0.46 5.27 6.85
C ALA A 9 0.85 3.95 6.16
N HIS A 10 1.46 4.00 4.97
CA HIS A 10 1.98 2.80 4.28
C HIS A 10 3.15 2.17 5.04
N VAL A 11 4.04 2.99 5.62
CA VAL A 11 5.13 2.49 6.47
C VAL A 11 4.59 1.79 7.72
N ILE A 12 3.60 2.38 8.39
CA ILE A 12 2.92 1.74 9.53
C ILE A 12 2.31 0.41 9.11
N PHE A 13 1.60 0.39 7.97
CA PHE A 13 0.98 -0.82 7.45
C PHE A 13 2.02 -1.92 7.12
N LEU A 14 3.13 -1.55 6.50
CA LEU A 14 4.24 -2.46 6.20
C LEU A 14 4.81 -3.06 7.48
N VAL A 15 5.12 -2.24 8.49
CA VAL A 15 5.65 -2.72 9.77
C VAL A 15 4.64 -3.62 10.48
N TYR A 16 3.35 -3.26 10.43
CA TYR A 16 2.28 -4.08 11.01
C TYR A 16 2.21 -5.46 10.35
N ILE A 17 2.15 -5.53 9.02
CA ILE A 17 2.08 -6.80 8.30
C ILE A 17 3.35 -7.61 8.48
N PHE A 18 4.52 -6.99 8.38
CA PHE A 18 5.80 -7.66 8.64
C PHE A 18 5.81 -8.32 10.01
N THR A 19 5.47 -7.56 11.05
CA THR A 19 5.48 -8.05 12.44
C THR A 19 4.45 -9.15 12.64
N LYS A 20 3.25 -8.98 12.08
CA LYS A 20 2.19 -10.00 12.16
C LYS A 20 2.60 -11.30 11.48
N THR A 21 3.10 -11.24 10.24
CA THR A 21 3.55 -12.42 9.49
C THR A 21 4.79 -13.07 10.11
N PHE A 22 5.70 -12.27 10.67
CA PHE A 22 6.87 -12.77 11.39
C PHE A 22 6.49 -13.59 12.63
N LEU A 23 5.50 -13.11 13.38
CA LEU A 23 5.01 -13.78 14.60
C LEU A 23 4.13 -15.00 14.31
N GLU A 24 3.34 -14.98 13.24
CA GLU A 24 2.42 -16.08 12.89
C GLU A 24 3.09 -17.20 12.09
N GLU A 25 4.06 -16.88 11.24
CA GLU A 25 4.71 -17.82 10.32
C GLU A 25 6.22 -17.98 10.65
N ASN A 26 7.09 -17.16 10.04
CA ASN A 26 8.53 -17.12 10.30
C ASN A 26 9.18 -15.86 9.68
N LEU A 27 10.49 -15.66 9.91
CA LEU A 27 11.24 -14.51 9.40
C LEU A 27 11.21 -14.41 7.87
N LEU A 28 11.38 -15.51 7.15
CA LEU A 28 11.39 -15.51 5.69
C LEU A 28 10.04 -15.02 5.16
N GLN A 29 8.93 -15.50 5.73
CA GLN A 29 7.59 -15.10 5.33
C GLN A 29 7.30 -13.64 5.66
N GLY A 30 7.76 -13.14 6.81
CA GLY A 30 7.69 -11.70 7.13
C GLY A 30 8.45 -10.84 6.12
N VAL A 31 9.68 -11.23 5.76
CA VAL A 31 10.46 -10.51 4.74
C VAL A 31 9.78 -10.57 3.38
N LEU A 32 9.26 -11.73 2.97
CA LEU A 32 8.53 -11.89 1.71
C LEU A 32 7.28 -11.00 1.65
N SER A 33 6.50 -10.91 2.74
CA SER A 33 5.31 -10.06 2.79
C SER A 33 5.67 -8.56 2.75
N ALA A 34 6.73 -8.14 3.44
CA ALA A 34 7.22 -6.77 3.38
C ALA A 34 7.73 -6.40 1.98
N VAL A 35 8.54 -7.24 1.36
CA VAL A 35 9.04 -7.03 -0.01
C VAL A 35 7.88 -6.95 -1.00
N PHE A 36 6.90 -7.84 -0.87
CA PHE A 36 5.71 -7.83 -1.70
C PHE A 36 4.94 -6.50 -1.59
N ILE A 37 4.72 -5.99 -0.38
CA ILE A 37 4.09 -4.68 -0.14
C ILE A 37 4.89 -3.55 -0.78
N VAL A 38 6.22 -3.53 -0.62
CA VAL A 38 7.07 -2.49 -1.23
C VAL A 38 6.97 -2.50 -2.76
N ILE A 39 6.95 -3.68 -3.37
CA ILE A 39 6.80 -3.83 -4.83
C ILE A 39 5.43 -3.33 -5.27
N LEU A 40 4.35 -3.75 -4.59
CA LEU A 40 3.00 -3.31 -4.90
C LEU A 40 2.85 -1.79 -4.78
N PHE A 41 3.37 -1.21 -3.70
CA PHE A 41 3.38 0.23 -3.49
C PHE A 41 4.16 0.94 -4.60
N SER A 42 5.36 0.46 -4.93
CA SER A 42 6.23 1.10 -5.94
C SER A 42 5.61 1.08 -7.33
N VAL A 43 5.10 -0.08 -7.77
CA VAL A 43 4.44 -0.22 -9.07
C VAL A 43 3.12 0.54 -9.07
N GLY A 44 2.31 0.39 -8.02
CA GLY A 44 1.03 1.04 -7.89
C GLY A 44 1.16 2.57 -7.92
N TRP A 45 2.16 3.13 -7.24
CA TRP A 45 2.40 4.57 -7.24
C TRP A 45 2.69 5.11 -8.63
N VAL A 46 3.56 4.46 -9.40
CA VAL A 46 3.84 4.87 -10.79
C VAL A 46 2.58 4.82 -11.65
N ILE A 47 1.79 3.74 -11.54
CA ILE A 47 0.53 3.63 -12.28
C ILE A 47 -0.46 4.71 -11.86
N SER A 48 -0.62 4.98 -10.56
CA SER A 48 -1.49 6.03 -10.06
C SER A 48 -1.04 7.41 -10.52
N GLU A 49 0.27 7.68 -10.61
CA GLU A 49 0.77 8.95 -11.15
C GLU A 49 0.49 9.09 -12.64
N LEU A 50 0.66 8.01 -13.41
CA LEU A 50 0.33 7.99 -14.83
C LEU A 50 -1.17 8.26 -15.05
N ILE A 51 -2.04 7.61 -14.28
CA ILE A 51 -3.49 7.85 -14.34
C ILE A 51 -3.77 9.31 -13.99
N MET A 52 -3.28 9.80 -12.85
CA MET A 52 -3.53 11.18 -12.42
C MET A 52 -2.96 12.21 -13.41
N SER A 53 -1.87 11.91 -14.12
CA SER A 53 -1.29 12.80 -15.13
C SER A 53 -2.23 13.10 -16.29
N GLN A 54 -3.20 12.21 -16.58
CA GLN A 54 -4.21 12.42 -17.61
C GLN A 54 -5.38 13.29 -17.13
N PHE A 55 -5.61 13.36 -15.82
CA PHE A 55 -6.72 14.11 -15.24
C PHE A 55 -6.32 15.49 -14.73
N MET A 56 -5.07 15.68 -14.30
CA MET A 56 -4.63 16.95 -13.71
C MET A 56 -3.16 17.29 -14.02
N PRO A 57 -2.83 18.59 -14.13
CA PRO A 57 -1.46 19.06 -14.24
C PRO A 57 -0.68 18.82 -12.94
N ILE A 58 0.65 18.93 -13.00
CA ILE A 58 1.57 18.67 -11.87
C ILE A 58 1.19 19.49 -10.62
N GLU A 59 0.76 20.73 -10.82
CA GLU A 59 0.38 21.68 -9.77
C GLU A 59 -0.92 21.28 -9.04
N GLY A 60 -1.72 20.37 -9.61
CA GLY A 60 -2.96 19.88 -9.00
C GLY A 60 -4.01 20.98 -8.77
N VAL A 61 -4.77 20.86 -7.67
CA VAL A 61 -5.78 21.85 -7.23
C VAL A 61 -5.14 22.77 -6.19
N GLY A 62 -4.13 23.53 -6.62
CA GLY A 62 -3.35 24.45 -5.77
C GLY A 62 -2.22 23.79 -4.96
N ARG A 63 -1.37 24.61 -4.32
CA ARG A 63 -0.14 24.15 -3.63
C ARG A 63 -0.34 23.11 -2.51
N ALA A 64 -1.53 23.05 -1.91
CA ALA A 64 -1.82 22.11 -0.83
C ALA A 64 -2.16 20.70 -1.32
N PHE A 65 -2.66 20.58 -2.56
CA PHE A 65 -3.11 19.33 -3.18
C PHE A 65 -2.49 19.18 -4.58
N PRO A 66 -1.17 18.92 -4.64
CA PRO A 66 -0.50 18.58 -5.89
C PRO A 66 -0.98 17.23 -6.42
N ARG A 67 -0.68 16.95 -7.70
CA ARG A 67 -1.06 15.71 -8.36
C ARG A 67 -0.57 14.44 -7.64
N SER A 68 0.63 14.50 -7.08
CA SER A 68 1.25 13.40 -6.31
C SER A 68 0.43 13.03 -5.07
N ALA A 69 -0.21 14.00 -4.40
CA ALA A 69 -1.14 13.73 -3.31
C ALA A 69 -2.37 12.93 -3.75
N PHE A 70 -2.97 13.30 -4.90
CA PHE A 70 -4.10 12.57 -5.46
C PHE A 70 -3.70 11.18 -5.95
N SER A 71 -2.50 11.05 -6.51
CA SER A 71 -1.94 9.75 -6.91
C SER A 71 -1.81 8.81 -5.72
N LEU A 72 -1.23 9.28 -4.61
CA LEU A 72 -1.08 8.48 -3.40
C LEU A 72 -2.43 8.13 -2.74
N LEU A 73 -3.43 9.02 -2.83
CA LEU A 73 -4.79 8.70 -2.37
C LEU A 73 -5.46 7.64 -3.24
N LEU A 74 -5.34 7.75 -4.57
CA LEU A 74 -5.84 6.73 -5.50
C LEU A 74 -5.17 5.38 -5.22
N LEU A 75 -3.85 5.38 -5.06
CA LEU A 75 -3.06 4.20 -4.72
C LEU A 75 -3.59 3.53 -3.45
N ALA A 76 -3.73 4.31 -2.37
CA ALA A 76 -4.21 3.80 -1.09
C ALA A 76 -5.59 3.13 -1.21
N ILE A 77 -6.50 3.71 -2.00
CA ILE A 77 -7.81 3.11 -2.26
C ILE A 77 -7.65 1.76 -2.96
N ILE A 78 -6.87 1.69 -4.03
CA ILE A 78 -6.62 0.45 -4.80
C ILE A 78 -5.97 -0.61 -3.91
N GLU A 79 -4.99 -0.22 -3.10
CA GLU A 79 -4.29 -1.09 -2.18
C GLU A 79 -5.21 -1.66 -1.10
N ILE A 80 -6.16 -0.87 -0.56
CA ILE A 80 -7.16 -1.40 0.38
C ILE A 80 -7.96 -2.53 -0.26
N PHE A 81 -8.39 -2.38 -1.51
CA PHE A 81 -9.08 -3.47 -2.23
C PHE A 81 -8.18 -4.68 -2.44
N PHE A 82 -6.93 -4.45 -2.84
CA PHE A 82 -5.97 -5.51 -3.13
C PHE A 82 -5.59 -6.31 -1.87
N TYR A 83 -5.27 -5.64 -0.76
CA TYR A 83 -4.94 -6.28 0.51
C TYR A 83 -6.16 -6.96 1.13
N LYS A 84 -7.36 -6.38 1.02
CA LYS A 84 -8.59 -7.05 1.46
C LYS A 84 -8.83 -8.33 0.67
N PHE A 85 -8.57 -8.34 -0.63
CA PHE A 85 -8.67 -9.54 -1.46
C PHE A 85 -7.59 -10.57 -1.10
N TYR A 86 -6.32 -10.13 -1.03
CA TYR A 86 -5.17 -11.01 -0.78
C TYR A 86 -5.18 -11.63 0.62
N TYR A 87 -5.35 -10.81 1.67
CA TYR A 87 -5.40 -11.29 3.05
C TYR A 87 -6.78 -11.82 3.46
N GLY A 88 -7.87 -11.34 2.86
CA GLY A 88 -9.21 -11.86 3.12
C GLY A 88 -9.45 -13.26 2.56
N SER A 89 -8.67 -13.67 1.55
CA SER A 89 -8.71 -15.05 1.04
C SER A 89 -7.88 -16.03 1.88
N LYS A 90 -7.01 -15.56 2.79
CA LYS A 90 -6.41 -16.42 3.82
C LYS A 90 -7.47 -16.71 4.89
N LYS A 91 -8.42 -17.62 4.60
CA LYS A 91 -9.08 -18.37 5.68
C LYS A 91 -7.95 -19.00 6.48
N ALA A 92 -7.88 -18.70 7.78
CA ALA A 92 -6.89 -19.26 8.70
C ALA A 92 -6.70 -20.76 8.42
N PRO A 93 -5.47 -21.30 8.45
CA PRO A 93 -5.30 -22.73 8.41
C PRO A 93 -6.16 -23.30 9.54
N VAL A 94 -7.16 -24.10 9.18
CA VAL A 94 -7.90 -24.92 10.13
C VAL A 94 -6.83 -25.70 10.88
N LYS A 95 -6.63 -25.40 12.16
CA LYS A 95 -5.83 -26.23 13.05
C LYS A 95 -6.49 -27.61 13.03
N ALA A 96 -5.95 -28.51 12.21
CA ALA A 96 -6.21 -29.93 12.30
C ALA A 96 -5.29 -30.46 13.39
N ILE A 97 -5.76 -30.35 14.64
CA ILE A 97 -5.34 -31.18 15.77
C ILE A 97 -6.60 -31.51 16.55
#